data_AF-A0A413WLL5-F1
#
_entry.id   AF-A0A413WLL5-F1
#
_cell.length_a   1.000
_cell.length_b   1.000
_cell.length_c   1.000
_cell.angle_alpha   90.00
_cell.angle_beta   90.00
_cell.angle_gamma   90.00
#
_symmetry.space_group_name_H-M   'P 1'
#
loop_
_entity.id
_entity.type
_entity.pdbx_description
1 polymer ?
#
loop_
_entity_poly.entity_id
_entity_poly.type
_entity_poly.pdbx_seq_one_letter_code
_entity_poly.pdbx_strand_id
1 'polypeptide(L)'
;MKHVVIQSIASIILYVLMAFLFSSFLSDVSTVIETDRFEIEFNLLPLLLLVGFFIVWTVYSFKTRPNQNLSFGQWSVRMTEFSEVDEREQIITAKATKAAYVSFGITVPLLMASFMFYPLFENALPAYPIYALASTLIISTLVYMTTWIRAYTR
;
A
#
# COMPACT_ATOMS: atom_id res chain seq x y z
N MET A 1 -7.32 18.49 3.39
CA MET A 1 -7.36 17.99 1.99
C MET A 1 -6.00 17.53 1.44
N LYS A 2 -4.99 18.41 1.26
CA LYS A 2 -3.71 18.01 0.60
C LYS A 2 -2.99 16.86 1.32
N HIS A 3 -2.98 16.86 2.66
CA HIS A 3 -2.30 15.83 3.44
C HIS A 3 -2.90 14.43 3.24
N VAL A 4 -4.24 14.31 3.19
CA VAL A 4 -4.94 13.03 2.96
C VAL A 4 -4.62 12.46 1.59
N VAL A 5 -4.71 13.27 0.54
CA VAL A 5 -4.41 12.84 -0.83
C VAL A 5 -2.94 12.40 -0.96
N ILE A 6 -2.01 13.19 -0.40
CA ILE A 6 -0.59 12.85 -0.44
C ILE A 6 -0.31 11.55 0.31
N GLN A 7 -0.93 11.34 1.47
CA GLN A 7 -0.76 10.11 2.24
C GLN A 7 -1.39 8.90 1.54
N SER A 8 -2.59 9.05 0.96
CA SER A 8 -3.23 7.99 0.17
C SER A 8 -2.36 7.57 -1.03
N ILE A 9 -1.80 8.54 -1.75
CA ILE A 9 -0.88 8.28 -2.86
C ILE A 9 0.40 7.60 -2.37
N ALA A 10 0.99 8.08 -1.26
CA ALA A 10 2.18 7.48 -0.67
C ALA A 10 1.93 6.01 -0.26
N SER A 11 0.78 5.71 0.36
CA SER A 11 0.38 4.35 0.69
C SER A 11 0.24 3.47 -0.56
N ILE A 12 -0.36 3.97 -1.64
CA ILE A 12 -0.47 3.25 -2.92
C ILE A 12 0.93 2.95 -3.49
N ILE A 13 1.83 3.93 -3.52
CA ILE A 13 3.21 3.74 -3.98
C ILE A 13 3.90 2.69 -3.12
N LEU A 14 3.74 2.74 -1.79
CA LEU A 14 4.30 1.76 -0.88
C LEU A 14 3.79 0.35 -1.19
N TYR A 15 2.49 0.15 -1.41
CA TYR A 15 1.94 -1.17 -1.74
C TYR A 15 2.49 -1.71 -3.07
N VAL A 16 2.66 -0.85 -4.08
CA VAL A 16 3.26 -1.23 -5.37
C VAL A 16 4.73 -1.63 -5.18
N LEU A 17 5.51 -0.85 -4.43
CA LEU A 17 6.92 -1.15 -4.18
C LEU A 17 7.09 -2.43 -3.35
N MET A 18 6.25 -2.65 -2.34
CA MET A 18 6.23 -3.90 -1.57
C MET A 18 5.87 -5.09 -2.45
N ALA A 19 4.85 -4.97 -3.31
CA ALA A 19 4.48 -6.03 -4.24
C ALA A 19 5.62 -6.38 -5.20
N PHE A 20 6.33 -5.35 -5.70
CA PHE A 20 7.49 -5.54 -6.58
C PHE A 20 8.68 -6.20 -5.88
N LEU A 21 8.94 -5.84 -4.61
CA LEU A 21 9.98 -6.49 -3.81
C LEU A 21 9.68 -7.97 -3.58
N PHE A 22 8.46 -8.28 -3.14
CA PHE A 22 8.06 -9.66 -2.88
C PHE A 22 8.00 -10.49 -4.17
N SER A 23 7.55 -9.90 -5.29
CA SER A 23 7.52 -10.63 -6.57
C SER A 23 8.92 -10.95 -7.09
N SER A 24 9.88 -10.02 -6.91
CA SER A 24 11.28 -10.26 -7.27
C SER A 24 11.89 -11.35 -6.40
N PHE A 25 11.67 -11.31 -5.09
CA PHE A 25 12.14 -12.37 -4.18
C PHE A 25 11.54 -13.74 -4.52
N LEU A 26 10.24 -13.79 -4.84
CA LEU A 26 9.58 -15.04 -5.23
C LEU A 26 10.20 -15.63 -6.51
N SER A 27 10.52 -14.78 -7.49
CA SER A 27 11.22 -15.18 -8.72
C SER A 27 12.58 -15.79 -8.40
N ASP A 28 13.38 -15.16 -7.55
CA ASP A 28 14.71 -15.64 -7.18
C ASP A 28 14.65 -16.97 -6.39
N VAL A 29 13.60 -17.17 -5.57
CA VAL A 29 13.39 -18.44 -4.87
C VAL A 29 12.98 -19.55 -5.85
N SER A 30 12.12 -19.24 -6.83
CA SER A 30 11.72 -20.24 -7.84
C SER A 30 12.89 -20.74 -8.67
N THR A 31 13.83 -19.88 -9.05
CA THR A 31 15.00 -20.31 -9.84
C THR A 31 15.94 -21.23 -9.07
N VAL A 32 16.10 -21.01 -7.76
CA VAL A 32 16.88 -21.91 -6.88
C VAL A 32 16.25 -23.29 -6.80
N ILE A 33 14.92 -23.35 -6.64
CA ILE A 33 14.18 -24.62 -6.57
C ILE A 33 14.32 -25.40 -7.88
N GLU A 34 14.27 -24.72 -9.03
CA GLU A 34 14.38 -25.36 -10.35
C GLU A 34 15.80 -25.81 -10.69
N THR A 35 16.82 -25.07 -10.24
CA THR A 35 18.21 -25.28 -10.66
C THR A 35 19.01 -26.16 -9.69
N ASP A 36 18.48 -26.45 -8.49
CA ASP A 36 19.15 -27.17 -7.39
C ASP A 36 20.54 -26.60 -7.03
N ARG A 37 20.74 -25.31 -7.36
CA ARG A 37 21.95 -24.53 -7.06
C ARG A 37 21.58 -23.42 -6.09
N PHE A 38 22.29 -23.35 -4.98
CA PHE A 38 22.09 -22.34 -3.94
C PHE A 38 22.77 -21.01 -4.31
N GLU A 39 22.55 -20.54 -5.53
CA GLU A 39 23.04 -19.26 -6.04
C GLU A 39 21.84 -18.32 -6.15
N ILE A 40 21.63 -17.51 -5.12
CA ILE A 40 20.59 -16.48 -5.11
C ILE A 40 21.20 -15.17 -5.63
N GLU A 41 20.97 -14.84 -6.89
CA GLU A 41 21.24 -13.50 -7.41
C GLU A 41 20.09 -12.56 -7.03
N PHE A 42 20.12 -12.06 -5.79
CA PHE A 42 19.06 -11.19 -5.30
C PHE A 42 19.03 -9.87 -6.07
N ASN A 43 17.91 -9.59 -6.74
CA ASN A 43 17.74 -8.29 -7.39
C ASN A 43 17.58 -7.19 -6.33
N LEU A 44 18.60 -6.35 -6.18
CA LEU A 44 18.59 -5.23 -5.22
C LEU A 44 17.74 -4.04 -5.67
N LEU A 45 17.32 -3.96 -6.94
CA LEU A 45 16.60 -2.81 -7.48
C LEU A 45 15.29 -2.50 -6.71
N PRO A 46 14.38 -3.47 -6.44
CA PRO A 46 13.16 -3.19 -5.68
C PRO A 46 13.46 -2.71 -4.27
N LEU A 47 14.51 -3.25 -3.63
CA LEU A 47 14.94 -2.84 -2.30
C LEU A 47 15.47 -1.39 -2.30
N LEU A 48 16.30 -1.02 -3.28
CA LEU A 48 16.82 0.34 -3.41
C LEU A 48 15.71 1.36 -3.65
N LEU A 49 14.72 1.04 -4.49
CA LEU A 49 13.55 1.90 -4.72
C LEU A 49 12.74 2.08 -3.44
N LEU A 50 12.53 1.00 -2.68
CA LEU A 50 11.81 1.03 -1.42
C LEU A 50 12.55 1.87 -0.36
N VAL A 51 13.85 1.68 -0.20
CA VAL A 51 14.69 2.48 0.70
C VAL A 51 14.68 3.96 0.30
N GLY A 52 14.84 4.25 -1.00
CA GLY A 52 14.78 5.62 -1.53
C GLY A 52 13.43 6.28 -1.24
N PHE A 53 12.33 5.56 -1.47
CA PHE A 53 10.99 6.02 -1.13
C PHE A 53 10.85 6.31 0.38
N PHE A 54 11.32 5.40 1.25
CA PHE A 54 11.26 5.60 2.70
C PHE A 54 12.04 6.83 3.16
N ILE A 55 13.21 7.09 2.58
CA ILE A 55 14.01 8.29 2.89
C ILE A 55 13.22 9.55 2.53
N VAL A 56 12.70 9.63 1.29
CA VAL A 56 11.94 10.79 0.82
C VAL A 56 10.67 10.98 1.65
N TRP A 57 9.93 9.90 1.90
CA TRP A 57 8.70 9.92 2.70
C TRP A 57 8.96 10.35 4.14
N THR A 58 10.04 9.87 4.74
CA THR A 58 10.46 10.23 6.10
C THR A 58 10.75 11.73 6.20
N VAL A 59 11.56 12.25 5.29
CA VAL A 59 11.92 13.68 5.26
C VAL A 59 10.67 14.55 5.04
N TYR A 60 9.81 14.16 4.10
CA TYR A 60 8.56 14.88 3.84
C TYR A 60 7.64 14.89 5.07
N SER A 61 7.34 13.70 5.60
CA SER A 61 6.46 13.51 6.76
C SER A 61 6.97 14.23 8.01
N PHE A 62 8.28 14.25 8.25
CA PHE A 62 8.86 15.00 9.36
C PHE A 62 8.66 16.52 9.22
N LYS A 63 8.84 17.07 8.01
CA LYS A 63 8.68 18.52 7.75
C LYS A 63 7.23 18.99 7.79
N THR A 64 6.27 18.15 7.41
CA THR A 64 4.86 18.56 7.30
C THR A 64 4.03 18.33 8.56
N ARG A 65 4.59 17.69 9.59
CA ARG A 65 3.85 17.41 10.83
C ARG A 65 3.87 18.61 11.79
N PRO A 66 2.73 18.93 12.42
CA PRO A 66 2.62 20.06 13.35
C PRO A 66 3.36 19.83 14.68
N ASN A 67 3.67 18.57 15.04
CA ASN A 67 4.29 18.24 16.33
C ASN A 67 5.63 17.53 16.12
N GLN A 68 6.71 18.32 16.11
CA GLN A 68 8.09 17.85 15.88
C GLN A 68 8.73 17.18 17.11
N ASN A 69 8.07 17.22 18.27
CA ASN A 69 8.57 16.64 19.53
C ASN A 69 8.16 15.17 19.73
N LEU A 70 7.61 14.51 18.70
CA LEU A 70 7.24 13.09 18.78
C LEU A 70 8.48 12.19 18.71
N SER A 71 8.54 11.18 19.59
CA SER A 71 9.54 10.10 19.50
C SER A 71 9.45 9.39 18.15
N PHE A 72 10.57 8.88 17.62
CA PHE A 72 10.62 8.14 16.34
C PHE A 72 9.57 7.02 16.26
N GLY A 73 9.35 6.27 17.34
CA GLY A 73 8.33 5.21 17.38
C GLY A 73 6.89 5.74 17.36
N GLN A 74 6.64 6.89 17.96
CA GLN A 74 5.33 7.55 17.89
C GLN A 74 5.11 8.20 16.52
N TRP A 75 6.19 8.68 15.90
CA TRP A 75 6.17 9.28 14.58
C TRP A 75 5.90 8.23 13.49
N SER A 76 6.54 7.06 13.55
CA SER A 76 6.43 6.01 12.51
C SER A 76 5.05 5.37 12.43
N VAL A 77 4.34 5.26 13.56
CA VAL A 77 3.04 4.57 13.63
C VAL A 77 1.86 5.53 13.40
N ARG A 78 2.03 6.84 13.67
CA ARG A 78 0.94 7.80 13.47
C ARG A 78 0.75 8.13 11.99
N MET A 79 -0.42 7.80 11.47
CA MET A 79 -0.90 8.26 10.17
C MET A 79 -1.44 9.69 10.28
N THR A 80 -0.88 10.63 9.51
CA THR A 80 -1.26 12.05 9.54
C THR A 80 -2.69 12.31 9.07
N GLU A 81 -3.28 11.37 8.33
CA GLU A 81 -4.67 11.35 7.88
C GLU A 81 -5.69 11.30 9.01
N PHE A 82 -5.32 10.79 10.19
CA PHE A 82 -6.19 10.76 11.38
C PHE A 82 -5.84 11.86 12.39
N SER A 83 -5.06 12.87 11.99
CA SER A 83 -4.79 14.06 12.80
C SER A 83 -5.96 15.03 12.71
N GLU A 84 -7.13 14.60 13.17
CA GLU A 84 -8.37 15.36 13.04
C GLU A 84 -8.45 16.43 14.12
N VAL A 85 -8.24 17.68 13.73
CA VAL A 85 -8.36 18.84 14.63
C VAL A 85 -9.79 19.42 14.60
N ASP A 86 -10.54 19.13 13.54
CA ASP A 86 -11.88 19.68 13.25
C ASP A 86 -12.93 18.56 13.23
N GLU A 87 -14.06 18.78 13.91
CA GLU A 87 -15.23 17.87 13.94
C GLU A 87 -15.73 17.51 12.54
N ARG A 88 -15.64 18.45 11.58
CA ARG A 88 -16.02 18.18 10.18
C ARG A 88 -15.14 17.11 9.55
N GLU A 89 -13.82 17.17 9.79
CA GLU A 89 -12.89 16.19 9.25
C GLU A 89 -13.15 14.80 9.85
N GLN A 90 -13.51 14.72 11.14
CA GLN A 90 -13.88 13.46 11.80
C GLN A 90 -15.06 12.75 11.11
N ILE A 91 -16.12 13.50 10.81
CA ILE A 91 -17.31 12.95 10.15
C ILE A 91 -16.98 12.47 8.73
N ILE A 92 -16.16 13.25 8.00
CA ILE A 92 -15.73 12.89 6.64
C ILE A 92 -14.88 11.63 6.67
N THR A 93 -13.90 11.55 7.56
CA THR A 93 -13.03 10.38 7.70
C THR A 93 -13.84 9.14 8.08
N ALA A 94 -14.74 9.22 9.06
CA ALA A 94 -15.59 8.10 9.45
C ALA A 94 -16.40 7.56 8.26
N LYS A 95 -16.94 8.45 7.43
CA LYS A 95 -17.66 8.07 6.19
C LYS A 95 -16.72 7.43 5.16
N ALA A 96 -15.54 8.00 4.93
CA ALA A 96 -14.55 7.50 3.99
C ALA A 96 -13.99 6.13 4.42
N THR A 97 -13.66 5.95 5.70
CA THR A 97 -13.21 4.67 6.27
C THR A 97 -14.29 3.60 6.15
N LYS A 98 -15.56 3.94 6.41
CA LYS A 98 -16.67 2.99 6.21
C LYS A 98 -16.77 2.55 4.75
N ALA A 99 -16.65 3.47 3.80
CA ALA A 99 -16.68 3.13 2.37
C ALA A 99 -15.49 2.24 1.97
N ALA A 100 -14.29 2.56 2.46
CA ALA A 100 -13.06 1.80 2.21
C ALA A 100 -13.10 0.39 2.80
N TYR A 101 -13.71 0.22 3.99
CA TYR A 101 -13.92 -1.08 4.61
C TYR A 101 -14.90 -1.94 3.78
N VAL A 102 -16.01 -1.34 3.34
CA VAL A 102 -16.97 -2.04 2.47
C VAL A 102 -16.32 -2.45 1.15
N SER A 103 -15.53 -1.56 0.52
CA SER A 103 -14.84 -1.91 -0.73
C SER A 103 -13.81 -3.01 -0.51
N PHE A 104 -13.07 -3.00 0.60
CA PHE A 104 -12.16 -4.08 0.96
C PHE A 104 -12.89 -5.41 1.10
N GLY A 105 -14.00 -5.43 1.85
CA GLY A 105 -14.83 -6.62 2.04
C GLY A 105 -15.45 -7.18 0.75
N ILE A 106 -15.66 -6.35 -0.27
CA ILE A 106 -16.10 -6.79 -1.61
C ILE A 106 -14.91 -7.25 -2.47
N THR A 107 -13.78 -6.53 -2.41
CA THR A 107 -12.62 -6.80 -3.27
C THR A 107 -11.92 -8.10 -2.92
N VAL A 108 -11.81 -8.43 -1.63
CA VAL A 108 -11.20 -9.68 -1.16
C VAL A 108 -11.87 -10.93 -1.76
N PRO A 109 -13.19 -11.15 -1.61
CA PRO A 109 -13.83 -12.34 -2.18
C PRO A 109 -13.79 -12.37 -3.71
N LEU A 110 -13.84 -11.22 -4.38
CA LEU A 110 -13.69 -11.16 -5.84
C LEU A 110 -12.30 -11.63 -6.30
N LEU A 111 -11.25 -11.19 -5.62
CA LEU A 111 -9.89 -11.63 -5.94
C LEU A 111 -9.63 -13.07 -5.48
N MET A 112 -10.22 -13.52 -4.38
CA MET A 112 -10.19 -14.94 -4.02
C MET A 112 -10.85 -15.81 -5.08
N ALA A 113 -12.00 -15.39 -5.63
CA ALA A 113 -12.66 -16.11 -6.71
C ALA A 113 -11.78 -16.18 -7.97
N SER A 114 -11.02 -15.12 -8.27
CA SER A 114 -10.09 -15.12 -9.40
C SER A 114 -8.94 -16.14 -9.25
N PHE A 115 -8.61 -16.57 -8.02
CA PHE A 115 -7.56 -17.59 -7.81
C PHE A 115 -7.98 -18.95 -8.34
N MET A 116 -9.28 -19.23 -8.50
CA MET A 116 -9.76 -20.44 -9.16
C MET A 116 -9.25 -20.57 -10.61
N PHE A 117 -8.93 -19.45 -11.25
CA PHE A 117 -8.42 -19.39 -12.61
C PHE A 117 -6.90 -19.21 -12.67
N TYR A 118 -6.21 -19.05 -11.53
CA TYR A 118 -4.76 -18.84 -11.47
C TYR A 118 -3.95 -19.87 -12.25
N PRO A 119 -4.27 -21.19 -12.21
CA PRO A 119 -3.55 -22.18 -13.01
C PRO A 119 -3.56 -21.93 -14.53
N LEU A 120 -4.51 -21.15 -15.05
CA LEU A 120 -4.61 -20.84 -16.47
C LEU A 120 -3.59 -19.78 -16.93
N PHE A 121 -3.08 -18.96 -16.01
CA PHE A 121 -2.22 -17.82 -16.33
C PHE A 121 -0.98 -17.67 -15.42
N GLU A 122 -0.71 -18.68 -14.57
CA GLU A 122 0.46 -18.73 -13.70
C GLU A 122 1.78 -18.47 -14.45
N ASN A 123 1.96 -19.07 -15.64
CA ASN A 123 3.16 -18.85 -16.44
C ASN A 123 3.35 -17.38 -16.89
N ALA A 124 2.25 -16.64 -17.08
CA ALA A 124 2.31 -15.24 -17.49
C ALA A 124 2.43 -14.29 -16.28
N LEU A 125 1.84 -14.66 -15.14
CA LEU A 125 1.81 -13.85 -13.92
C LEU A 125 2.09 -14.71 -12.66
N PRO A 126 3.33 -15.19 -12.46
CA PRO A 126 3.66 -16.11 -11.37
C PRO A 126 3.52 -15.48 -9.98
N ALA A 127 3.66 -14.15 -9.89
CA ALA A 127 3.46 -13.40 -8.65
C ALA A 127 2.02 -12.85 -8.49
N TYR A 128 1.04 -13.42 -9.21
CA TYR A 128 -0.34 -12.94 -9.17
C TYR A 128 -0.93 -12.83 -7.76
N PRO A 129 -0.74 -13.78 -6.83
CA PRO A 129 -1.29 -13.66 -5.48
C PRO A 129 -0.79 -12.41 -4.73
N ILE A 130 0.47 -12.03 -4.95
CA ILE A 130 1.08 -10.82 -4.35
C ILE A 130 0.40 -9.57 -4.91
N TYR A 131 0.22 -9.50 -6.23
CA TYR A 131 -0.46 -8.36 -6.88
C TYR A 131 -1.94 -8.29 -6.52
N ALA A 132 -2.61 -9.43 -6.36
CA ALA A 132 -3.99 -9.49 -5.89
C ALA A 132 -4.10 -8.89 -4.48
N LEU A 133 -3.24 -9.30 -3.54
CA LEU A 133 -3.20 -8.71 -2.19
C LEU A 133 -2.95 -7.20 -2.25
N ALA A 134 -1.94 -6.75 -2.99
CA ALA A 134 -1.66 -5.32 -3.12
C ALA A 134 -2.85 -4.55 -3.72
N SER A 135 -3.54 -5.12 -4.70
CA SER A 135 -4.71 -4.49 -5.31
C SER A 135 -5.88 -4.33 -4.34
N THR A 136 -6.08 -5.24 -3.37
CA THR A 136 -7.10 -5.06 -2.31
C THR A 136 -6.86 -3.78 -1.51
N LEU A 137 -5.60 -3.55 -1.12
CA LEU A 137 -5.18 -2.39 -0.34
C LEU A 137 -5.27 -1.11 -1.17
N ILE A 138 -4.84 -1.16 -2.43
CA ILE A 138 -4.90 -0.03 -3.37
C ILE A 138 -6.36 0.37 -3.62
N ILE A 139 -7.25 -0.58 -3.92
CA ILE A 139 -8.66 -0.30 -4.17
C ILE A 139 -9.32 0.33 -2.94
N SER A 140 -9.09 -0.24 -1.75
CA SER A 140 -9.60 0.34 -0.50
C SER A 140 -9.09 1.77 -0.25
N THR A 141 -7.81 2.01 -0.50
CA THR A 141 -7.19 3.35 -0.35
C THR A 141 -7.72 4.34 -1.38
N LEU A 142 -7.96 3.91 -2.62
CA LEU A 142 -8.58 4.75 -3.66
C LEU A 142 -10.03 5.11 -3.31
N VAL A 143 -10.80 4.15 -2.81
CA VAL A 143 -12.18 4.39 -2.34
C VAL A 143 -12.19 5.36 -1.18
N TYR A 144 -11.27 5.19 -0.21
CA TYR A 144 -11.08 6.13 0.88
C TYR A 144 -10.82 7.55 0.34
N MET A 145 -9.78 7.70 -0.48
CA MET A 145 -9.33 8.99 -1.01
C MET A 145 -10.43 9.69 -1.81
N THR A 146 -11.09 8.98 -2.72
CA THR A 146 -12.16 9.54 -3.57
C THR A 146 -13.40 9.91 -2.75
N THR A 147 -13.78 9.11 -1.76
CA THR A 147 -14.90 9.41 -0.86
C THR A 147 -14.60 10.62 0.00
N TRP A 148 -13.38 10.71 0.52
CA TRP A 148 -12.91 11.84 1.33
C TRP A 148 -12.94 13.15 0.51
N ILE A 149 -12.35 13.16 -0.69
CA ILE A 149 -12.35 14.33 -1.59
C ILE A 149 -13.79 14.77 -1.89
N ARG A 150 -14.68 13.84 -2.23
CA ARG A 150 -16.08 14.13 -2.57
C ARG A 150 -16.88 14.68 -1.38
N ALA A 151 -16.60 14.21 -0.18
CA ALA A 151 -17.27 14.67 1.03
C ALA A 151 -16.72 16.01 1.53
N TYR A 152 -15.46 16.34 1.22
CA TYR A 152 -14.86 17.63 1.55
C TYR A 152 -15.30 18.77 0.62
N THR A 153 -15.56 18.46 -0.66
CA THR A 153 -16.02 19.45 -1.66
C THR A 153 -17.52 19.72 -1.60
N ARG A 154 -18.29 18.90 -0.89
CA ARG A 154 -19.71 19.13 -0.60
C ARG A 154 -19.88 19.83 0.75
#